data_AF-A0A820NU30-F1
#
_entry.id   AF-A0A820NU30-F1
#
_cell.length_a   1.000
_cell.length_b   1.000
_cell.length_c   1.000
_cell.angle_alpha   90.00
_cell.angle_beta   90.00
_cell.angle_gamma   90.00
#
_symmetry.space_group_name_H-M   'P 1'
#
loop_
_entity.id
_entity.type
_entity.pdbx_description
1 polymer ?
#
loop_
_entity_poly.entity_id
_entity_poly.type
_entity_poly.pdbx_seq_one_letter_code
_entity_poly.pdbx_strand_id
1 'polypeptide(L)' 'MSNSFSNQILAQIELFTKKGQYAIGIHTLPKILDEEVAMAHLDYLGVKLDKLTPTQSAYVDLEPSGPFKPDYYRY' A
#
# COMPACT_ATOMS: atom_id res chain seq x y z
N MET A 1 -1.78 13.88 -10.73
CA MET A 1 -2.98 13.62 -9.89
C MET A 1 -3.35 12.15 -9.77
N SER A 2 -2.84 11.25 -10.64
CA SER A 2 -3.24 9.82 -10.65
C SER A 2 -3.14 9.13 -9.28
N ASN A 3 -1.97 9.19 -8.60
CA ASN A 3 -1.80 8.63 -7.25
C ASN A 3 -2.91 9.05 -6.25
N SER A 4 -3.19 10.35 -6.19
CA SER A 4 -4.20 10.89 -5.26
C SER A 4 -5.60 10.37 -5.56
N PHE A 5 -5.97 10.28 -6.85
CA PHE A 5 -7.29 9.78 -7.23
C PHE A 5 -7.42 8.26 -7.10
N SER A 6 -6.35 7.48 -7.31
CA SER A 6 -6.34 6.05 -6.98
C SER A 6 -6.67 5.84 -5.50
N ASN A 7 -6.00 6.56 -4.61
CA ASN A 7 -6.27 6.51 -3.16
C ASN A 7 -7.71 6.93 -2.83
N GLN A 8 -8.23 7.97 -3.49
CA GLN A 8 -9.61 8.41 -3.28
C GLN A 8 -10.63 7.34 -3.69
N ILE A 9 -10.42 6.66 -4.82
CA ILE A 9 -11.31 5.58 -5.28
C ILE A 9 -11.23 4.36 -4.36
N LEU A 10 -10.03 3.96 -3.94
CA LEU A 10 -9.86 2.87 -2.97
C LEU A 10 -10.58 3.16 -1.66
N ALA A 11 -10.47 4.39 -1.14
CA ALA A 11 -11.20 4.82 0.05
C ALA A 11 -12.73 4.79 -0.14
N GLN A 12 -13.23 5.19 -1.32
CA GLN A 12 -14.67 5.11 -1.62
C GLN A 12 -15.14 3.65 -1.68
N ILE A 13 -14.39 2.76 -2.32
CA ILE A 13 -14.70 1.33 -2.39
C ILE A 13 -14.74 0.74 -0.98
N GLU A 14 -13.74 1.02 -0.15
CA GLU A 14 -13.63 0.51 1.21
C GLU A 14 -14.86 0.93 2.05
N LEU A 15 -15.18 2.23 2.08
CA LEU A 15 -16.32 2.75 2.83
C LEU A 15 -17.67 2.24 2.30
N PHE A 16 -17.80 2.08 0.98
CA PHE A 16 -19.04 1.62 0.38
C PHE A 16 -19.26 0.12 0.56
N THR A 17 -18.22 -0.70 0.48
CA THR A 17 -18.35 -2.16 0.51
C THR A 17 -18.23 -2.74 1.92
N LYS A 18 -17.52 -2.08 2.84
CA LYS A 18 -17.31 -2.52 4.24
C LYS A 18 -18.09 -1.66 5.24
N LYS A 19 -19.36 -1.41 4.94
CA LYS A 19 -20.25 -0.61 5.81
C LYS A 19 -20.32 -1.20 7.22
N GLY A 20 -20.25 -0.33 8.22
CA GLY A 20 -20.32 -0.72 9.64
C GLY A 20 -19.04 -1.28 10.24
N GLN A 21 -17.95 -1.43 9.45
CA GLN A 21 -16.66 -1.89 9.98
C GLN A 21 -15.79 -0.75 10.55
N TYR A 22 -16.19 0.51 10.30
CA TYR A 22 -15.47 1.69 10.77
C TYR A 22 -16.28 2.42 11.83
N ALA A 23 -15.66 2.66 12.99
CA ALA A 23 -16.18 3.60 13.97
C ALA A 23 -16.11 5.04 13.42
N ILE A 24 -16.95 5.94 13.96
CA ILE A 24 -16.87 7.36 13.65
C ILE A 24 -15.47 7.87 14.06
N GLY A 25 -14.74 8.42 13.10
CA GLY A 25 -13.36 8.85 13.31
C GLY A 25 -12.64 9.08 12.00
N ILE A 26 -11.36 9.44 12.11
CA ILE A 26 -10.46 9.59 10.96
C ILE A 26 -9.70 8.28 10.80
N HIS A 27 -9.70 7.76 9.58
CA HIS A 27 -9.02 6.52 9.21
C HIS A 27 -8.10 6.78 8.03
N THR A 28 -7.03 6.01 7.93
CA THR A 28 -6.13 5.98 6.78
C THR A 28 -6.22 4.61 6.11
N LEU A 29 -5.98 4.55 4.81
CA LEU A 29 -5.89 3.26 4.12
C LEU A 29 -4.72 2.44 4.68
N PRO A 30 -4.82 1.10 4.72
CA PRO A 30 -3.71 0.23 5.07
C PRO A 30 -2.50 0.45 4.16
N LYS A 31 -1.29 0.32 4.73
CA LYS A 31 -0.02 0.57 4.03
C LYS A 31 0.13 -0.22 2.73
N ILE A 32 -0.37 -1.46 2.70
CA ILE A 32 -0.32 -2.31 1.50
C ILE A 32 -1.04 -1.70 0.30
N LEU A 33 -2.14 -0.95 0.52
CA LEU A 33 -2.85 -0.27 -0.56
C LEU A 33 -2.08 0.95 -1.07
N ASP A 34 -1.36 1.65 -0.19
CA ASP A 34 -0.50 2.76 -0.60
C ASP A 34 0.70 2.26 -1.44
N GLU A 35 1.29 1.12 -1.04
CA GLU A 35 2.32 0.43 -1.82
C GLU A 35 1.79 -0.06 -3.18
N GLU A 36 0.56 -0.58 -3.24
CA GLU A 36 -0.09 -0.99 -4.49
C GLU A 36 -0.29 0.21 -5.44
N VAL A 37 -0.74 1.35 -4.91
CA VAL A 37 -0.87 2.60 -5.69
C VAL A 37 0.50 3.00 -6.23
N ALA A 38 1.55 3.03 -5.40
CA ALA A 38 2.89 3.37 -5.84
C ALA A 38 3.38 2.41 -6.96
N MET A 39 3.22 1.11 -6.76
CA MET A 39 3.62 0.07 -7.70
C MET A 39 2.97 0.23 -9.07
N ALA A 40 1.67 0.56 -9.10
CA ALA A 40 0.91 0.75 -10.34
C ALA A 40 1.42 1.91 -11.22
N HIS A 41 2.19 2.85 -10.66
CA HIS A 41 2.72 4.00 -11.39
C HIS A 41 4.17 3.82 -11.87
N LEU A 42 4.88 2.79 -11.40
CA LEU A 42 6.32 2.61 -11.68
C LEU A 42 6.62 2.31 -13.15
N ASP A 43 5.80 1.46 -13.78
CA ASP A 43 6.01 1.03 -15.17
C ASP A 43 5.94 2.22 -16.15
N TYR A 44 5.00 3.14 -15.93
CA TYR A 44 4.88 4.37 -16.72
C TYR A 44 6.14 5.24 -16.65
N LEU A 45 6.85 5.20 -15.52
CA LEU A 45 8.10 5.93 -15.32
C LEU A 45 9.34 5.12 -15.75
N GLY A 46 9.16 3.90 -16.25
CA GLY A 46 10.26 3.00 -16.61
C GLY A 46 11.09 2.51 -15.42
N VAL A 47 10.52 2.58 -14.20
CA VAL A 47 11.22 2.16 -12.97
C VAL A 47 11.16 0.65 -12.85
N LYS A 48 12.30 0.03 -12.51
CA LYS A 48 12.40 -1.39 -12.20
C LYS A 48 12.60 -1.58 -10.70
N LEU A 49 11.74 -2.36 -10.09
CA LEU A 49 11.81 -2.70 -8.67
C LEU A 49 12.52 -4.04 -8.47
N ASP A 50 13.47 -4.09 -7.56
CA ASP A 50 14.07 -5.35 -7.12
C ASP A 50 13.07 -6.17 -6.30
N LYS A 51 13.22 -7.50 -6.35
CA LYS A 51 12.41 -8.44 -5.55
C LYS A 51 13.28 -9.07 -4.48
N LEU A 52 12.77 -9.09 -3.25
CA LEU A 52 13.41 -9.80 -2.15
C LEU A 52 13.50 -11.29 -2.47
N THR A 53 14.70 -11.86 -2.32
CA THR A 53 14.89 -13.32 -2.31
C THR A 53 14.32 -13.91 -1.00
N PRO A 54 14.00 -15.21 -0.97
CA PRO A 54 13.53 -15.86 0.26
C PRO A 54 14.49 -15.66 1.45
N THR A 55 15.80 -15.71 1.20
CA THR A 55 16.83 -15.48 2.23
C THR A 55 16.80 -14.04 2.74
N GLN A 56 16.65 -13.05 1.86
CA GLN A 56 16.57 -11.65 2.28
C GLN A 56 15.28 -11.38 3.06
N SER A 57 14.14 -11.88 2.57
CA SER A 57 12.83 -11.77 3.23
C SER A 57 12.86 -12.34 4.66
N ALA A 58 13.43 -13.54 4.84
CA ALA A 58 13.63 -14.13 6.17
C ALA A 58 14.61 -13.33 7.04
N TYR A 59 15.63 -12.71 6.44
CA TYR A 59 16.62 -11.91 7.17
C TYR A 59 16.03 -10.60 7.72
N VAL A 60 15.16 -9.93 6.95
CA VAL A 60 14.52 -8.67 7.37
C VAL A 60 13.16 -8.87 8.04
N ASP A 61 12.68 -10.12 8.13
CA ASP A 61 11.37 -10.49 8.67
C ASP A 61 10.21 -9.75 7.97
N LEU A 62 10.23 -9.76 6.62
CA LEU A 62 9.19 -9.13 5.80
C LEU A 62 8.74 -10.07 4.68
N GLU A 63 7.45 -10.07 4.39
CA GLU A 63 6.91 -10.75 3.22
C GLU A 63 7.46 -10.14 1.92
N PRO A 64 7.80 -10.94 0.89
CA PRO A 64 8.28 -10.42 -0.40
C PRO A 64 7.27 -9.51 -1.11
N SER A 65 5.98 -9.59 -0.75
CA SER A 65 4.89 -8.76 -1.26
C SER A 65 4.61 -7.51 -0.43
N GLY A 66 5.36 -7.27 0.64
CA GLY A 66 5.11 -6.19 1.59
C GLY A 66 3.98 -6.50 2.59
N PRO A 67 3.61 -5.53 3.46
CA PRO A 67 4.14 -4.17 3.51
C PRO A 67 5.62 -4.11 3.91
N PHE A 68 6.40 -3.25 3.28
CA PHE A 68 7.87 -3.26 3.40
C PHE A 68 8.40 -2.36 4.53
N LYS A 69 7.51 -1.66 5.25
CA LYS A 69 7.86 -0.71 6.31
C LYS A 69 6.86 -0.77 7.47
N PRO A 70 7.29 -0.52 8.71
CA PRO A 70 6.39 -0.44 9.85
C PRO A 70 5.49 0.80 9.78
N ASP A 71 4.41 0.81 10.56
CA ASP A 71 3.39 1.88 10.51
C ASP A 71 3.92 3.26 10.89
N TYR A 72 4.88 3.33 11.81
CA TYR A 72 5.49 4.60 12.25
C TYR A 72 6.55 5.14 11.28
N TYR A 73 6.83 4.43 10.19
CA TYR A 73 7.80 4.87 9.19
C TYR A 73 7.28 6.09 8.43
N ARG A 74 8.16 7.05 8.13
CA ARG A 74 7.75 8.38 7.64
C ARG A 74 7.57 8.50 6.12
N TYR A 75 8.09 7.56 5.32
CA TYR A 75 7.87 7.45 3.86
C TYR A 75 8.09 6.01 3.37
#